data_AF-A0ABD1BUX9-F1
#
_entry.id   AF-A0ABD1BUX9-F1
#
_cell.length_a   1.000
_cell.length_b   1.000
_cell.length_c   1.000
_cell.angle_alpha   90.00
_cell.angle_beta   90.00
_cell.angle_gamma   90.00
#
_symmetry.space_group_name_H-M   'P 1'
#
loop_
_entity.id
_entity.type
_entity.pdbx_description
1 polymer ?
#
loop_
_entity_poly.entity_id
_entity_poly.type
_entity_poly.pdbx_seq_one_letter_code
_entity_poly.pdbx_strand_id
1 'polypeptide(L)'
;MISERSSLAERGYDPKRHATALRRKITILATRVEILQSLLPKIPGKPISEKEMNRRKGMIENLRSNAHQVASAMNMSNFGNIESLLGPDDIMSRVTGMDNQGIVGFQRQVMREQDEALEKLEETVIRTKLIAMDVNKELGLQTKLIDDLGNHVDVSVSGLAQVERSLKYNGIFMSILLSVLEIFGRADLICDRNDEVQKPKKDQKGTSQGGTS
;
A
#
# COMPACT_ATOMS: atom_id res chain seq x y z
N MET A 1 12.35 3.05 24.23
CA MET A 1 10.87 2.98 24.24
C MET A 1 10.24 2.20 23.09
N ILE A 2 10.90 2.01 21.94
CA ILE A 2 10.37 1.17 20.83
C ILE A 2 10.65 -0.33 21.06
N SER A 3 11.76 -0.67 21.73
CA SER A 3 12.15 -2.06 22.00
C SER A 3 11.16 -2.82 22.91
N GLU A 4 10.59 -2.17 23.92
CA GLU A 4 9.55 -2.76 24.79
C GLU A 4 8.19 -2.94 24.07
N ARG A 5 7.92 -2.15 23.03
CA ARG A 5 6.69 -2.29 22.24
C ARG A 5 6.73 -3.53 21.34
N SER A 6 7.91 -3.91 20.87
CA SER A 6 8.10 -5.13 20.07
C SER A 6 7.97 -6.40 20.92
N SER A 7 8.48 -6.43 22.15
CA SER A 7 8.42 -7.62 23.01
C SER A 7 7.01 -7.96 23.51
N LEU A 8 6.11 -6.97 23.62
CA LEU A 8 4.71 -7.21 23.98
C LEU A 8 3.89 -7.74 22.81
N ALA A 9 4.14 -7.24 21.59
CA ALA A 9 3.44 -7.70 20.39
C ALA A 9 3.65 -9.20 20.11
N GLU A 10 4.81 -9.75 20.49
CA GLU A 10 5.17 -11.16 20.31
C GLU A 10 4.38 -12.12 21.23
N ARG A 11 3.71 -11.60 22.27
CA ARG A 11 2.95 -12.38 23.27
C ARG A 11 1.43 -12.44 23.01
N GLY A 12 0.96 -12.02 21.82
CA GLY A 12 -0.47 -11.90 21.54
C GLY A 12 -1.15 -10.74 22.30
N TYR A 13 -0.36 -9.78 22.77
CA TYR A 13 -0.83 -8.59 23.49
C TYR A 13 -1.37 -7.58 22.48
N ASP A 14 -2.70 -7.43 22.39
CA ASP A 14 -3.33 -6.40 21.56
C ASP A 14 -3.39 -5.08 22.34
N PRO A 15 -2.50 -4.11 22.06
CA PRO A 15 -2.42 -2.88 22.84
C PRO A 15 -3.72 -2.06 22.75
N LYS A 16 -4.50 -2.24 21.68
CA LYS A 16 -5.79 -1.57 21.49
C LYS A 16 -6.87 -2.15 22.39
N ARG A 17 -6.89 -3.48 22.59
CA ARG A 17 -7.80 -4.13 23.56
C ARG A 17 -7.49 -3.71 24.98
N HIS A 18 -6.21 -3.64 25.34
CA HIS A 18 -5.79 -3.18 26.66
C HIS A 18 -6.13 -1.71 26.90
N ALA A 19 -5.90 -0.82 25.91
CA ALA A 19 -6.32 0.57 25.99
C ALA A 19 -7.85 0.70 26.15
N THR A 20 -8.63 -0.12 25.46
CA THR A 20 -10.10 -0.14 25.57
C THR A 20 -10.56 -0.61 26.95
N ALA A 21 -9.94 -1.68 27.47
CA ALA A 21 -10.22 -2.18 28.81
C ALA A 21 -9.89 -1.15 29.89
N LEU A 22 -8.78 -0.42 29.74
CA LEU A 22 -8.39 0.68 30.63
C LEU A 22 -9.39 1.83 30.57
N ARG A 23 -9.77 2.30 29.37
CA ARG A 23 -10.81 3.33 29.19
C ARG A 23 -12.13 2.94 29.88
N ARG A 24 -12.58 1.69 29.70
CA ARG A 24 -13.79 1.18 30.36
C ARG A 24 -13.66 1.18 31.89
N LYS A 25 -12.51 0.76 32.43
CA LYS A 25 -12.26 0.80 33.87
C LYS A 25 -12.27 2.23 34.42
N ILE A 26 -11.68 3.16 33.67
CA ILE A 26 -11.65 4.59 34.01
C ILE A 26 -13.08 5.14 34.03
N THR A 27 -13.90 4.87 33.03
CA THR A 27 -15.33 5.27 33.01
C THR A 27 -16.12 4.68 34.18
N ILE A 28 -15.93 3.39 34.50
CA ILE A 28 -16.58 2.75 35.66
C ILE A 28 -16.14 3.39 36.98
N LEU A 29 -14.88 3.79 37.08
CA LEU A 29 -14.38 4.51 38.26
C LEU A 29 -15.07 5.87 38.41
N ALA A 30 -15.21 6.63 37.32
CA ALA A 30 -15.91 7.92 37.30
C ALA A 30 -17.34 7.80 37.84
N THR A 31 -18.12 6.87 37.27
CA THR A 31 -19.52 6.67 37.65
C THR A 31 -19.66 6.20 39.10
N ARG A 32 -18.75 5.34 39.58
CA ARG A 32 -18.75 4.91 40.98
C ARG A 32 -18.39 6.04 41.95
N VAL A 33 -17.47 6.94 41.58
CA VAL A 33 -17.12 8.12 42.38
C VAL A 33 -18.32 9.07 42.47
N GLU A 34 -19.03 9.32 41.37
CA GLU A 34 -20.26 10.12 41.35
C GLU A 34 -21.37 9.49 42.20
N ILE A 35 -21.56 8.17 42.10
CA ILE A 35 -22.52 7.44 42.95
C ILE A 35 -22.16 7.59 44.42
N LEU A 36 -20.88 7.40 44.80
CA LEU A 36 -20.43 7.58 46.18
C LEU A 36 -20.67 9.01 46.68
N GLN A 37 -20.43 10.02 45.85
CA GLN A 37 -20.72 11.41 46.17
C GLN A 37 -22.22 11.65 46.41
N SER A 38 -23.08 11.07 45.58
CA SER A 38 -24.55 11.20 45.71
C SER A 38 -25.13 10.45 46.91
N LEU A 39 -24.48 9.35 47.33
CA LEU A 39 -24.88 8.52 48.47
C LEU A 39 -24.35 9.05 49.80
N LEU A 40 -23.25 9.80 49.79
CA LEU A 40 -22.65 10.38 50.99
C LEU A 40 -23.64 11.17 51.87
N PRO A 41 -24.53 12.03 51.34
CA PRO A 41 -25.54 12.73 52.15
C PRO A 41 -26.77 11.87 52.50
N LYS A 42 -26.96 10.70 51.88
CA LYS A 42 -28.18 9.88 51.97
C LYS A 42 -28.04 8.65 52.87
N ILE A 43 -27.00 8.57 53.71
CA ILE A 43 -26.67 7.35 54.47
C ILE A 43 -27.77 7.09 55.52
N PRO A 44 -28.58 6.02 55.38
CA PRO A 44 -29.66 5.73 56.31
C PRO A 44 -29.11 5.04 57.57
N GLY A 45 -29.58 5.46 58.75
CA GLY A 45 -29.55 4.65 59.97
C GLY A 45 -28.50 4.98 61.05
N LYS A 46 -27.49 5.81 60.80
CA LYS A 46 -26.58 6.32 61.86
C LYS A 46 -26.12 7.76 61.59
N PRO A 47 -26.21 8.69 62.57
CA PRO A 47 -25.61 10.01 62.43
C PRO A 47 -24.10 9.84 62.35
N ILE A 48 -23.54 10.14 61.17
CA ILE A 48 -22.09 10.12 60.95
C ILE A 48 -21.51 11.34 61.63
N SER A 49 -20.48 11.14 62.46
CA SER A 49 -19.73 12.25 63.03
C SER A 49 -19.18 13.15 61.92
N GLU A 50 -19.27 14.46 62.09
CA GLU A 50 -18.77 15.46 61.14
C GLU A 50 -17.32 15.19 60.70
N LYS A 51 -16.47 14.74 61.62
CA LYS A 51 -15.09 14.33 61.32
C LYS A 51 -15.01 13.18 60.30
N GLU A 52 -15.87 12.18 60.43
CA GLU A 52 -15.93 11.05 59.51
C GLU A 52 -16.54 11.44 58.16
N MET A 53 -17.51 12.36 58.16
CA MET A 53 -18.08 12.92 56.93
C MET A 53 -17.03 13.69 56.12
N ASN A 54 -16.26 14.54 56.79
CA ASN A 54 -15.17 15.29 56.18
C ASN A 54 -14.05 14.37 55.68
N ARG A 55 -13.74 13.29 56.42
CA ARG A 55 -12.78 12.26 55.97
C ARG A 55 -13.25 11.56 54.69
N ARG A 56 -14.52 11.17 54.62
CA ARG A 56 -15.10 10.51 53.43
C ARG A 56 -15.15 11.44 52.23
N LYS A 57 -15.52 12.71 52.44
CA LYS A 57 -15.49 13.75 51.39
C LYS A 57 -14.07 13.91 50.84
N GLY A 58 -13.06 14.03 51.69
CA GLY A 58 -11.66 14.12 51.26
C GLY A 58 -11.18 12.88 50.48
N MET A 59 -11.63 11.68 50.87
CA MET A 59 -11.29 10.45 50.14
C MET A 59 -11.92 10.41 48.75
N ILE A 60 -13.17 10.88 48.61
CA ILE A 60 -13.86 10.98 47.31
C ILE A 60 -13.18 12.00 46.41
N GLU A 61 -12.79 13.16 46.94
CA GLU A 61 -12.04 14.18 46.17
C GLU A 61 -10.69 13.65 45.67
N ASN A 62 -9.97 12.90 46.51
CA ASN A 62 -8.72 12.25 46.10
C ASN A 62 -8.94 11.21 44.99
N LEU A 63 -9.98 10.38 45.11
CA LEU A 63 -10.35 9.41 44.08
C LEU A 63 -10.74 10.08 42.76
N ARG A 64 -11.48 11.19 42.84
CA ARG A 64 -11.86 12.02 41.69
C ARG A 64 -10.63 12.62 41.01
N SER A 65 -9.74 13.24 41.78
CA SER A 65 -8.47 13.80 41.25
C SER A 65 -7.63 12.73 40.56
N ASN A 66 -7.49 11.55 41.18
CA ASN A 66 -6.77 10.43 40.58
C ASN A 66 -7.43 9.92 39.29
N ALA A 67 -8.77 9.85 39.25
CA ALA A 67 -9.50 9.46 38.05
C ALA A 67 -9.28 10.47 36.90
N HIS A 68 -9.30 11.77 37.19
CA HIS A 68 -9.01 12.81 36.20
C HIS A 68 -7.55 12.77 35.73
N GLN A 69 -6.58 12.55 36.63
CA GLN A 69 -5.16 12.40 36.25
C GLN A 69 -4.95 11.21 35.30
N VAL A 70 -5.56 10.06 35.60
CA VAL A 70 -5.47 8.86 34.75
C VAL A 70 -6.20 9.08 33.42
N ALA A 71 -7.35 9.74 33.42
CA ALA A 71 -8.06 10.11 32.20
C ALA A 71 -7.25 11.07 31.32
N SER A 72 -6.62 12.08 31.92
CA SER A 72 -5.74 13.04 31.23
C SER A 72 -4.50 12.35 30.64
N ALA A 73 -3.87 11.43 31.38
CA ALA A 73 -2.74 10.66 30.89
C ALA A 73 -3.11 9.76 29.69
N MET A 74 -4.39 9.40 29.54
CA MET A 74 -4.91 8.62 28.42
C MET A 74 -5.56 9.48 27.32
N ASN A 75 -5.40 10.82 27.36
CA ASN A 75 -6.03 11.77 26.44
C ASN A 75 -7.55 11.55 26.30
N MET A 76 -8.24 11.19 27.38
CA MET A 76 -9.70 11.06 27.39
C MET A 76 -10.32 12.45 27.60
N SER A 77 -10.41 13.22 26.51
CA SER A 77 -11.00 14.58 26.52
C SER A 77 -12.46 14.61 27.03
N ASN A 78 -13.20 13.51 26.89
CA ASN A 78 -14.62 13.41 27.22
C ASN A 78 -14.88 12.54 28.47
N PHE A 79 -13.94 12.48 29.41
CA PHE A 79 -14.09 11.71 30.63
C PHE A 79 -15.21 12.28 31.53
N GLY A 80 -16.30 11.53 31.70
CA GLY A 80 -17.42 11.88 32.58
C GLY A 80 -18.57 12.65 31.92
N ASN A 81 -18.46 13.02 30.65
CA ASN A 81 -19.51 13.80 29.99
C ASN A 81 -20.52 12.87 29.28
N ILE A 82 -21.46 12.30 30.05
CA ILE A 82 -22.60 11.51 29.52
C ILE A 82 -23.46 12.36 28.57
N GLU A 83 -23.50 13.67 28.78
CA GLU A 83 -24.20 14.65 27.95
C GLU A 83 -23.73 14.58 26.48
N SER A 84 -22.44 14.42 26.24
CA SER A 84 -21.85 14.25 24.91
C SER A 84 -22.22 12.92 24.22
N LEU A 85 -22.76 11.94 24.96
CA LEU A 85 -23.24 10.68 24.43
C LEU A 85 -24.70 10.78 23.92
N LEU A 86 -25.42 11.84 24.31
CA LEU A 86 -26.84 12.05 23.97
C LEU A 86 -27.04 12.86 22.68
N GLY A 87 -25.98 13.04 21.89
CA GLY A 87 -26.00 13.84 20.68
C GLY A 87 -25.63 15.31 20.94
N PRO A 88 -25.54 16.13 19.90
CA PRO A 88 -25.15 17.54 20.04
C PRO A 88 -26.12 18.26 20.99
N ASP A 89 -25.56 19.02 21.93
CA ASP A 89 -26.25 19.81 22.98
C ASP A 89 -27.37 20.74 22.43
N ASP A 90 -27.39 20.97 21.11
CA ASP A 90 -28.36 21.78 20.39
C ASP A 90 -29.79 21.21 20.39
N ILE A 91 -29.99 19.91 20.59
CA ILE A 91 -31.37 19.35 20.63
C ILE A 91 -32.08 19.77 21.93
N MET A 92 -31.38 19.70 23.06
CA MET A 92 -31.95 20.10 24.36
C MET A 92 -32.22 21.61 24.39
N SER A 93 -31.34 22.44 23.80
CA SER A 93 -31.57 23.89 23.70
C SER A 93 -32.83 24.21 22.86
N ARG A 94 -33.06 23.48 21.77
CA ARG A 94 -34.20 23.67 20.85
C ARG A 94 -35.54 23.22 21.41
N VAL A 95 -35.53 22.26 22.33
CA VAL A 95 -36.74 21.68 22.94
C VAL A 95 -37.08 22.34 24.29
N THR A 96 -36.14 23.07 24.88
CA THR A 96 -36.36 23.80 26.13
C THR A 96 -37.47 24.85 25.97
N GLY A 97 -38.57 24.71 26.73
CA GLY A 97 -39.71 25.62 26.69
C GLY A 97 -40.86 25.19 25.77
N MET A 98 -40.74 24.05 25.07
CA MET A 98 -41.86 23.43 24.36
C MET A 98 -42.78 22.65 25.31
N ASP A 99 -44.08 22.66 25.04
CA ASP A 99 -45.04 21.76 25.68
C ASP A 99 -44.95 20.34 25.10
N ASN A 100 -45.54 19.34 25.76
CA ASN A 100 -45.44 17.95 25.31
C ASN A 100 -45.92 17.73 23.86
N GLN A 101 -46.89 18.52 23.39
CA GLN A 101 -47.35 18.47 22.00
C GLN A 101 -46.33 19.08 21.04
N GLY A 102 -45.71 20.21 21.41
CA GLY A 102 -44.60 20.81 20.69
C GLY A 102 -43.38 19.89 20.58
N ILE A 103 -43.05 19.14 21.64
CA ILE A 103 -41.97 18.14 21.62
C ILE A 103 -42.26 17.03 20.59
N VAL A 104 -43.49 16.50 20.57
CA VAL A 104 -43.89 15.47 19.59
C VAL A 104 -43.91 16.03 18.17
N GLY A 105 -44.33 17.28 18.00
CA GLY A 105 -44.26 17.99 16.71
C GLY A 105 -42.83 18.14 16.22
N PHE A 106 -41.92 18.58 17.09
CA PHE A 106 -40.49 18.70 16.82
C PHE A 106 -39.87 17.35 16.47
N GLN A 107 -40.20 16.29 17.21
CA GLN A 107 -39.74 14.94 16.91
C GLN A 107 -40.15 14.50 15.50
N ARG A 108 -41.41 14.72 15.11
CA ARG A 108 -41.89 14.39 13.75
C ARG A 108 -41.19 15.21 12.67
N GLN A 109 -40.84 16.46 12.96
CA GLN A 109 -40.06 17.28 12.04
C GLN A 109 -38.65 16.72 11.87
N VAL A 110 -37.96 16.39 12.97
CA VAL A 110 -36.62 15.77 12.92
C VAL A 110 -36.65 14.44 12.16
N MET A 111 -37.67 13.61 12.38
CA MET A 111 -37.84 12.36 11.62
C MET A 111 -37.98 12.61 10.12
N ARG A 112 -38.74 13.63 9.71
CA ARG A 112 -38.87 14.00 8.30
C ARG A 112 -37.57 14.50 7.70
N GLU A 113 -36.84 15.36 8.41
CA GLU A 113 -35.53 15.87 7.98
C GLU A 113 -34.52 14.72 7.82
N GLN A 114 -34.57 13.72 8.70
CA GLN A 114 -33.75 12.52 8.60
C GLN A 114 -34.14 11.65 7.40
N ASP A 115 -35.44 11.43 7.17
CA ASP A 115 -35.91 10.66 6.01
C ASP A 115 -35.48 11.31 4.69
N GLU A 116 -35.60 12.64 4.56
CA GLU A 116 -35.11 13.38 3.39
C GLU A 116 -33.58 13.29 3.23
N ALA A 117 -32.83 13.27 4.33
CA ALA A 117 -31.39 13.08 4.29
C ALA A 117 -31.00 11.65 3.88
N LEU A 118 -31.76 10.64 4.32
CA LEU A 118 -31.58 9.25 3.94
C LEU A 118 -31.89 9.03 2.46
N GLU A 119 -32.93 9.67 1.92
CA GLU A 119 -33.25 9.60 0.48
C GLU A 119 -32.11 10.17 -0.38
N LYS A 120 -31.54 11.31 0.00
CA LYS A 120 -30.37 11.89 -0.68
C LYS A 120 -29.13 10.99 -0.57
N LEU A 121 -28.95 10.34 0.59
CA LEU A 121 -27.88 9.38 0.78
C LEU A 121 -28.07 8.15 -0.12
N GLU A 122 -29.29 7.63 -0.20
CA GLU A 122 -29.65 6.53 -1.09
C GLU A 122 -29.33 6.88 -2.55
N GLU A 123 -29.78 8.05 -3.03
CA GLU A 123 -29.50 8.51 -4.39
C GLU A 123 -27.99 8.57 -4.65
N THR A 124 -27.22 9.07 -3.68
CA THR A 124 -25.76 9.15 -3.77
C THR A 124 -25.13 7.75 -3.82
N VAL A 125 -25.56 6.83 -2.96
CA VAL A 125 -25.05 5.44 -2.94
C VAL A 125 -25.38 4.72 -4.25
N ILE A 126 -26.58 4.92 -4.81
CA ILE A 126 -26.95 4.37 -6.12
C ILE A 126 -26.06 4.94 -7.21
N ARG A 127 -25.83 6.26 -7.25
CA ARG A 127 -24.90 6.90 -8.21
C ARG A 127 -23.49 6.32 -8.08
N THR A 128 -22.95 6.23 -6.87
CA THR A 128 -21.62 5.65 -6.63
C THR A 128 -21.57 4.18 -7.06
N LYS A 129 -22.63 3.41 -6.82
CA LYS A 129 -22.73 2.02 -7.29
C LYS A 129 -22.68 1.94 -8.81
N LEU A 130 -23.42 2.77 -9.53
CA LEU A 130 -23.42 2.78 -11.00
C LEU A 130 -22.03 3.15 -11.54
N ILE A 131 -21.38 4.16 -10.97
CA ILE A 131 -20.00 4.54 -11.32
C ILE A 131 -19.05 3.37 -11.08
N ALA A 132 -19.14 2.70 -9.92
CA ALA A 132 -18.29 1.54 -9.61
C ALA A 132 -18.50 0.38 -10.60
N MET A 133 -19.75 0.14 -11.02
CA MET A 133 -20.06 -0.86 -12.04
C MET A 133 -19.41 -0.50 -13.39
N ASP A 134 -19.46 0.76 -13.80
CA ASP A 134 -18.84 1.20 -15.06
C ASP A 134 -17.31 1.17 -14.99
N VAL A 135 -16.72 1.58 -13.85
CA VAL A 135 -15.28 1.43 -13.59
C VAL A 135 -14.87 -0.04 -13.68
N ASN A 136 -15.65 -0.97 -13.12
CA ASN A 136 -15.33 -2.41 -13.21
C ASN A 136 -15.36 -2.93 -14.65
N LYS A 137 -16.30 -2.46 -15.49
CA LYS A 137 -16.33 -2.80 -16.92
C LYS A 137 -15.09 -2.27 -17.63
N GLU A 138 -14.72 -1.01 -17.38
CA GLU A 138 -13.54 -0.39 -17.97
C GLU A 138 -12.25 -1.10 -17.57
N LEU A 139 -12.11 -1.48 -16.28
CA LEU A 139 -10.98 -2.29 -15.83
C LEU A 139 -10.91 -3.64 -16.56
N GLY A 140 -12.04 -4.32 -16.74
CA GLY A 140 -12.10 -5.57 -17.50
C GLY A 140 -11.68 -5.39 -18.96
N LEU A 141 -12.09 -4.29 -19.60
CA LEU A 141 -11.64 -3.94 -20.96
C LEU A 141 -10.14 -3.63 -20.99
N GLN A 142 -9.63 -2.88 -20.01
CA GLN A 142 -8.21 -2.55 -19.90
C GLN A 142 -7.35 -3.79 -19.69
N THR A 143 -7.77 -4.74 -18.86
CA THR A 143 -7.05 -6.03 -18.71
C THR A 143 -6.95 -6.74 -20.05
N LYS A 144 -8.05 -6.84 -20.80
CA LYS A 144 -8.03 -7.47 -22.13
C LYS A 144 -7.11 -6.73 -23.11
N LEU A 145 -7.16 -5.41 -23.13
CA LEU A 145 -6.29 -4.58 -23.97
C LEU A 145 -4.80 -4.74 -23.61
N ILE A 146 -4.49 -4.85 -22.32
CA ILE A 146 -3.12 -5.10 -21.83
C ILE A 146 -2.66 -6.51 -22.23
N ASP A 147 -3.51 -7.52 -22.13
CA ASP A 147 -3.19 -8.88 -22.55
C ASP A 147 -2.92 -8.95 -24.07
N ASP A 148 -3.77 -8.30 -24.87
CA ASP A 148 -3.57 -8.20 -26.32
C ASP A 148 -2.25 -7.48 -26.63
N LEU A 149 -1.96 -6.35 -25.97
CA LEU A 149 -0.68 -5.66 -26.12
C LEU A 149 0.51 -6.55 -25.73
N GLY A 150 0.40 -7.32 -24.65
CA GLY A 150 1.41 -8.30 -24.23
C GLY A 150 1.70 -9.32 -25.33
N ASN A 151 0.67 -9.91 -25.92
CA ASN A 151 0.80 -10.83 -27.05
C ASN A 151 1.51 -10.17 -28.24
N HIS A 152 1.16 -8.93 -28.57
CA HIS A 152 1.80 -8.17 -29.66
C HIS A 152 3.29 -7.87 -29.38
N VAL A 153 3.64 -7.57 -28.13
CA VAL A 153 5.04 -7.38 -27.71
C VAL A 153 5.81 -8.70 -27.83
N ASP A 154 5.26 -9.81 -27.38
CA ASP A 154 5.91 -11.13 -27.45
C ASP A 154 6.16 -11.57 -28.90
N VAL A 155 5.20 -11.34 -29.79
CA VAL A 155 5.36 -11.58 -31.24
C VAL A 155 6.47 -10.69 -31.81
N SER A 156 6.52 -9.42 -31.40
CA SER A 156 7.55 -8.49 -31.86
C SER A 156 8.95 -8.90 -31.38
N VAL A 157 9.08 -9.28 -30.10
CA VAL A 157 10.34 -9.80 -29.53
C VAL A 157 10.79 -11.07 -30.24
N SER A 158 9.85 -11.98 -30.52
CA SER A 158 10.13 -13.23 -31.23
C SER A 158 10.60 -12.97 -32.67
N GLY A 159 9.97 -12.03 -33.37
CA GLY A 159 10.36 -11.61 -34.71
C GLY A 159 11.76 -10.96 -34.73
N LEU A 160 12.06 -10.09 -33.77
CA LEU A 160 13.39 -9.51 -33.62
C LEU A 160 14.46 -10.58 -33.35
N ALA A 161 14.18 -11.53 -32.46
CA ALA A 161 15.09 -12.64 -32.17
C ALA A 161 15.33 -13.54 -33.40
N GLN A 162 14.30 -13.74 -34.23
CA GLN A 162 14.44 -14.46 -35.49
C GLN A 162 15.33 -13.71 -36.48
N VAL A 163 15.11 -12.40 -36.65
CA VAL A 163 15.95 -11.55 -37.51
C VAL A 163 17.40 -11.54 -37.03
N GLU A 164 17.63 -11.43 -35.71
CA GLU A 164 18.97 -11.49 -35.14
C GLU A 164 19.68 -12.82 -35.44
N ARG A 165 18.97 -13.95 -35.29
CA ARG A 165 19.52 -15.27 -35.66
C ARG A 165 19.87 -15.33 -37.14
N SER A 166 18.96 -14.88 -38.02
CA SER A 166 19.20 -14.85 -39.47
C SER A 166 20.41 -14.00 -39.83
N LEU A 167 20.58 -12.82 -39.21
CA LEU A 167 21.75 -11.97 -39.42
C LEU A 167 23.05 -12.63 -38.93
N LYS A 168 23.04 -13.33 -37.79
CA LYS A 168 24.19 -14.09 -37.29
C LYS A 168 24.61 -15.19 -38.25
N TYR A 169 23.69 -16.01 -38.73
CA TYR A 169 23.99 -17.09 -39.69
C TYR A 169 24.52 -16.53 -41.01
N ASN A 170 23.86 -15.50 -41.56
CA ASN A 170 24.29 -14.87 -42.81
C ASN A 170 25.67 -14.20 -42.65
N GLY A 171 25.94 -13.57 -41.49
CA GLY A 171 27.25 -12.99 -41.19
C GLY A 171 28.37 -14.02 -41.11
N ILE A 172 28.13 -15.16 -40.43
CA ILE A 172 29.09 -16.27 -40.36
C ILE A 172 29.38 -16.84 -41.75
N PHE A 173 28.35 -17.00 -42.58
CA PHE A 173 28.51 -17.47 -43.95
C PHE A 173 29.37 -16.51 -44.79
N MET A 174 29.10 -15.21 -44.70
CA MET A 174 29.90 -14.18 -45.37
C MET A 174 31.35 -14.15 -44.89
N SER A 175 31.60 -14.32 -43.58
CA SER A 175 32.98 -14.37 -43.07
C SER A 175 33.74 -15.58 -43.58
N ILE A 176 33.10 -16.75 -43.67
CA ILE A 176 33.71 -17.96 -44.24
C ILE A 176 34.02 -17.75 -45.72
N LEU A 177 33.09 -17.18 -46.49
CA LEU A 177 33.33 -16.88 -47.91
C LEU A 177 34.51 -15.91 -48.11
N LEU A 178 34.59 -14.85 -47.29
CA LEU A 178 35.73 -13.93 -47.34
C LEU A 178 37.05 -14.62 -47.00
N SER A 179 37.09 -15.48 -45.97
CA SER A 179 38.29 -16.26 -45.64
C SER A 179 38.70 -17.22 -46.75
N VAL A 180 37.74 -17.88 -47.41
CA VAL A 180 38.03 -18.77 -48.54
C VAL A 180 38.60 -17.98 -49.72
N LEU A 181 38.00 -16.83 -50.07
CA LEU A 181 38.51 -15.93 -51.11
C LEU A 181 39.93 -15.42 -50.79
N GLU A 182 40.22 -15.09 -49.54
CA GLU A 182 41.57 -14.69 -49.10
C GLU A 182 42.60 -15.83 -49.26
N ILE A 183 42.23 -17.07 -48.95
CA ILE A 183 43.11 -18.24 -49.10
C ILE A 183 43.38 -18.52 -50.59
N PHE A 184 42.36 -18.51 -51.44
CA PHE A 184 42.53 -18.70 -52.88
C PHE A 184 43.35 -17.56 -53.51
N GLY A 185 43.09 -16.31 -53.14
CA GLY A 185 43.89 -15.17 -53.60
C GLY A 185 45.36 -15.24 -53.14
N ARG A 186 45.64 -15.77 -51.94
CA ARG A 186 47.01 -16.04 -51.48
C ARG A 186 47.66 -17.24 -52.18
N ALA A 187 46.87 -18.27 -52.53
CA ALA A 187 47.36 -19.44 -53.26
C ALA A 187 47.79 -19.06 -54.69
N ASP A 188 47.02 -18.23 -55.39
CA ASP A 188 47.42 -17.68 -56.70
C ASP A 188 48.74 -16.89 -56.60
N LEU A 189 48.92 -16.07 -55.54
CA LEU A 189 50.16 -15.32 -55.32
C LEU A 189 51.37 -16.20 -54.92
N ILE A 190 51.14 -17.40 -54.37
CA ILE A 190 52.20 -18.37 -54.04
C ILE A 190 52.55 -19.23 -55.27
N CYS A 191 51.56 -19.59 -56.10
CA CYS A 191 51.78 -20.26 -57.36
C CYS A 191 52.59 -19.39 -58.34
N ASP A 192 52.26 -18.10 -58.44
CA ASP A 192 52.99 -17.15 -59.31
C ASP A 192 54.45 -16.93 -58.84
N ARG A 193 54.74 -17.11 -57.54
CA ARG A 193 56.10 -16.98 -56.98
C ARG A 193 56.97 -18.24 -57.14
N ASN A 194 56.39 -19.39 -57.48
CA ASN A 194 57.14 -20.65 -57.63
C ASN A 194 57.58 -20.93 -59.07
N ASP A 195 57.14 -20.15 -60.06
CA ASP A 195 57.51 -20.34 -61.47
C ASP A 195 58.89 -19.78 -61.85
N GLU A 196 59.63 -19.14 -60.93
CA GLU A 196 60.93 -18.52 -61.25
C GLU A 196 62.18 -19.37 -60.93
N VAL A 197 62.06 -20.57 -60.36
CA VAL A 197 63.24 -21.36 -59.94
C VAL A 197 63.20 -22.80 -60.45
N GLN A 198 63.57 -23.01 -61.72
CA GLN A 198 64.55 -24.01 -62.19
C GLN A 198 64.44 -24.28 -63.71
N LYS A 199 65.50 -23.96 -64.47
CA LYS A 199 65.80 -24.62 -65.77
C LYS A 199 67.31 -24.91 -65.90
N PRO A 200 67.72 -26.18 -66.13
CA PRO A 200 69.08 -26.52 -66.53
C PRO A 200 69.20 -26.57 -68.07
N LYS A 201 70.35 -26.16 -68.63
CA LYS A 201 70.70 -26.41 -70.05
C LYS A 201 71.96 -27.26 -70.15
N LYS A 202 71.78 -28.44 -70.76
CA LYS A 202 72.81 -29.40 -71.18
C LYS A 202 73.46 -28.98 -72.50
N ASP A 203 74.69 -29.44 -72.64
CA ASP A 203 75.62 -29.31 -73.75
C ASP A 203 75.09 -29.82 -75.10
N GLN A 204 75.61 -29.24 -76.19
CA GLN A 204 75.67 -29.93 -77.47
C GLN A 204 76.97 -29.57 -78.23
N LYS A 205 77.67 -30.64 -78.59
CA LYS A 205 78.98 -30.74 -79.24
C LYS A 205 78.79 -31.01 -80.74
N GLY A 206 79.73 -30.52 -81.56
CA GLY A 206 80.02 -31.05 -82.90
C GLY A 206 80.40 -29.96 -83.90
N THR A 207 81.71 -29.74 -84.16
CA THR A 207 82.48 -30.24 -85.34
C THR A 207 82.15 -29.45 -86.63
N SER A 208 83.06 -28.97 -87.48
CA SER A 208 84.44 -29.38 -87.83
C SER A 208 85.10 -28.34 -88.76
N GLN A 209 86.43 -28.19 -88.63
CA GLN A 209 87.48 -28.06 -89.67
C GLN A 209 87.68 -26.83 -90.61
N GLY A 210 89.00 -26.51 -90.74
CA GLY A 210 89.72 -25.93 -91.89
C GLY A 210 90.11 -24.45 -91.71
N GLY A 211 91.38 -24.02 -91.49
CA GLY A 211 92.61 -24.21 -92.29
C GLY A 211 92.61 -23.20 -93.45
N THR A 212 93.57 -22.34 -93.79
CA THR A 212 95.01 -22.09 -93.56
C THR A 212 95.26 -20.59 -93.90
N SER A 213 96.22 -19.88 -93.31
CA SER A 213 97.62 -19.76 -93.78
C SER A 213 98.42 -18.91 -92.79
#